data_AF-A0A9D7U3A7-F1
#
_entry.id   AF-A0A9D7U3A7-F1
#
_cell.length_a   1.000
_cell.length_b   1.000
_cell.length_c   1.000
_cell.angle_alpha   90.00
_cell.angle_beta   90.00
_cell.angle_gamma   90.00
#
_symmetry.space_group_name_H-M   'P 1'
#
loop_
_entity.id
_entity.type
_entity.pdbx_description
1 polymer ?
#
loop_
_entity_poly.entity_id
_entity_poly.type
_entity_poly.pdbx_seq_one_letter_code
_entity_poly.pdbx_strand_id
1 'polypeptide(L)'
;MKKYNINWKQVLVFYLVAVGVSAIFRLNLFGLETNITWPLGLNIYLFILKGIGPITGFMVIRYLLNNKVETGINTFWGTDKTRSLVSIAVIPVMMTILGVSNSKGLNIHYYGLIYSTMYVIYAMFEEYGWRGYLQNALLPLPELARILLIAVLWFVWHLNFITSDMIFSQHLWHFAFLVLGSWGLIKITEKTHSLLFATAVHLSFNLLTDVNGEFQKRMIVIAVAVIVWFMAWSKTGKRKEPEGV
;
A
#
# COMPACT_ATOMS: atom_id res chain seq x y z
N MET A 1 -22.70 19.33 -10.69
CA MET A 1 -22.16 18.18 -9.91
C MET A 1 -23.18 17.03 -9.89
N LYS A 2 -22.99 16.01 -10.73
CA LYS A 2 -23.73 14.74 -10.57
C LYS A 2 -23.41 14.18 -9.18
N LYS A 3 -24.45 14.01 -8.36
CA LYS A 3 -24.33 13.38 -7.04
C LYS A 3 -24.15 11.88 -7.28
N TYR A 4 -22.90 11.45 -7.46
CA TYR A 4 -22.58 10.03 -7.56
C TYR A 4 -22.96 9.37 -6.24
N ASN A 5 -23.84 8.38 -6.28
CA ASN A 5 -24.18 7.58 -5.11
C ASN A 5 -23.16 6.45 -4.95
N ILE A 6 -22.81 6.14 -3.70
CA ILE A 6 -21.90 5.05 -3.37
C ILE A 6 -22.61 3.72 -3.62
N ASN A 7 -22.01 2.84 -4.41
CA ASN A 7 -22.49 1.48 -4.57
C ASN A 7 -21.97 0.59 -3.42
N TRP A 8 -22.69 0.61 -2.30
CA TRP A 8 -22.32 -0.14 -1.10
C TRP A 8 -22.21 -1.65 -1.31
N LYS A 9 -22.99 -2.23 -2.24
CA LYS A 9 -22.88 -3.66 -2.58
C LYS A 9 -21.50 -3.98 -3.17
N GLN A 10 -20.98 -3.13 -4.05
CA GLN A 10 -19.65 -3.33 -4.63
C GLN A 10 -18.54 -3.07 -3.62
N VAL A 11 -18.67 -2.04 -2.77
CA VAL A 11 -17.74 -1.80 -1.67
C VAL A 11 -17.66 -3.02 -0.74
N LEU A 12 -18.81 -3.60 -0.40
CA LEU A 12 -18.88 -4.81 0.41
C LEU A 12 -18.23 -6.01 -0.28
N VAL A 13 -18.55 -6.28 -1.55
CA VAL A 13 -17.92 -7.39 -2.30
C VAL A 13 -16.42 -7.22 -2.41
N PHE A 14 -15.95 -6.01 -2.76
CA PHE A 14 -14.52 -5.69 -2.79
C PHE A 14 -13.86 -6.02 -1.44
N TYR A 15 -14.47 -5.55 -0.36
CA TYR A 15 -13.88 -5.69 0.97
C TYR A 15 -13.86 -7.14 1.45
N LEU A 16 -14.94 -7.90 1.22
CA LEU A 16 -14.99 -9.32 1.56
C LEU A 16 -13.94 -10.13 0.79
N VAL A 17 -13.74 -9.85 -0.50
CA VAL A 17 -12.67 -10.49 -1.29
C VAL A 17 -11.30 -10.07 -0.77
N ALA A 18 -11.10 -8.78 -0.49
CA ALA A 18 -9.83 -8.26 -0.02
C ALA A 18 -9.41 -8.91 1.32
N VAL A 19 -10.34 -9.02 2.27
CA VAL A 19 -10.10 -9.69 3.55
C VAL A 19 -9.93 -11.20 3.35
N GLY A 20 -10.85 -11.87 2.65
CA GLY A 20 -10.86 -13.32 2.50
C GLY A 20 -9.61 -13.87 1.80
N VAL A 21 -9.17 -13.23 0.72
CA VAL A 21 -7.97 -13.65 -0.01
C VAL A 21 -6.70 -13.38 0.80
N SER A 22 -6.58 -12.22 1.44
CA SER A 22 -5.44 -11.93 2.32
C SER A 22 -5.41 -12.82 3.56
N ALA A 23 -6.57 -13.22 4.09
CA ALA A 23 -6.68 -14.08 5.27
C ALA A 23 -6.01 -15.44 5.07
N ILE A 24 -6.07 -16.00 3.85
CA ILE A 24 -5.40 -17.27 3.50
C ILE A 24 -3.91 -17.23 3.86
N PHE A 25 -3.25 -16.12 3.50
CA PHE A 25 -1.81 -15.94 3.72
C PHE A 25 -1.50 -15.36 5.10
N ARG A 26 -2.31 -14.43 5.60
CA ARG A 26 -2.10 -13.79 6.92
C ARG A 26 -2.27 -14.77 8.08
N LEU A 27 -3.28 -15.63 8.00
CA LEU A 27 -3.55 -16.65 9.01
C LEU A 27 -2.84 -17.98 8.72
N ASN A 28 -2.02 -18.03 7.66
CA ASN A 28 -1.29 -19.21 7.22
C ASN A 28 -2.20 -20.48 7.14
N LEU A 29 -3.40 -20.35 6.57
CA LEU A 29 -4.46 -21.38 6.65
C LEU A 29 -4.05 -22.74 6.07
N PHE A 30 -3.08 -22.76 5.16
CA PHE A 30 -2.54 -23.97 4.52
C PHE A 30 -1.12 -24.31 4.95
N GLY A 31 -0.56 -23.63 5.96
CA GLY A 31 0.81 -23.85 6.40
C GLY A 31 1.86 -23.54 5.32
N LEU A 32 1.57 -22.65 4.37
CA LEU A 32 2.48 -22.36 3.25
C LEU A 32 3.83 -21.84 3.73
N GLU A 33 3.85 -21.02 4.79
CA GLU A 33 5.10 -20.48 5.37
C GLU A 33 5.95 -21.55 6.06
N THR A 34 5.33 -22.62 6.57
CA THR A 34 6.01 -23.71 7.29
C THR A 34 6.39 -24.86 6.38
N ASN A 35 5.58 -25.12 5.35
CA ASN A 35 5.70 -26.31 4.50
C ASN A 35 6.48 -26.05 3.21
N ILE A 36 6.66 -24.79 2.80
CA ILE A 36 7.35 -24.42 1.57
C ILE A 36 8.62 -23.64 1.89
N THR A 37 9.77 -24.26 1.65
CA THR A 37 11.07 -23.59 1.69
C THR A 37 11.47 -23.19 0.28
N TRP A 38 11.44 -21.88 -0.01
CA TRP A 38 11.91 -21.38 -1.29
C TRP A 38 13.45 -21.30 -1.31
N PRO A 39 14.10 -21.64 -2.44
CA PRO A 39 15.54 -21.45 -2.60
C PRO A 39 15.96 -20.00 -2.30
N LEU A 40 17.21 -19.79 -1.89
CA LEU A 40 17.82 -18.45 -1.77
C LEU A 40 17.14 -17.49 -0.76
N GLY A 41 16.40 -17.98 0.23
CA GLY A 41 15.75 -17.11 1.22
C GLY A 41 14.54 -16.34 0.68
N LEU A 42 14.00 -16.77 -0.45
CA LEU A 42 12.82 -16.19 -1.12
C LEU A 42 11.49 -16.52 -0.38
N ASN A 43 11.53 -16.93 0.89
CA ASN A 43 10.31 -17.02 1.71
C ASN A 43 9.65 -15.66 1.90
N ILE A 44 10.39 -14.55 1.71
CA ILE A 44 9.84 -13.20 1.65
C ILE A 44 8.75 -13.03 0.56
N TYR A 45 8.70 -13.91 -0.45
CA TYR A 45 7.66 -13.86 -1.47
C TYR A 45 6.30 -14.29 -0.93
N LEU A 46 6.27 -15.19 0.07
CA LEU A 46 5.02 -15.54 0.76
C LEU A 46 4.48 -14.36 1.57
N PHE A 47 5.37 -13.51 2.12
CA PHE A 47 4.97 -12.29 2.80
C PHE A 47 4.23 -11.33 1.88
N ILE A 48 4.63 -11.22 0.61
CA ILE A 48 3.97 -10.35 -0.40
C ILE A 48 2.51 -10.75 -0.57
N LEU A 49 2.21 -12.05 -0.52
CA LEU A 49 0.86 -12.57 -0.71
C LEU A 49 -0.12 -12.14 0.39
N LYS A 50 0.38 -11.74 1.57
CA LYS A 50 -0.46 -11.12 2.62
C LYS A 50 -1.14 -9.84 2.12
N GLY A 51 -0.52 -9.14 1.17
CA GLY A 51 -1.02 -7.92 0.54
C GLY A 51 -1.89 -8.12 -0.71
N ILE A 52 -2.09 -9.36 -1.19
CA ILE A 52 -2.73 -9.60 -2.51
C ILE A 52 -4.25 -9.39 -2.55
N GLY A 53 -4.91 -9.38 -1.39
CA GLY A 53 -6.36 -9.28 -1.29
C GLY A 53 -6.93 -8.02 -1.94
N PRO A 54 -6.49 -6.80 -1.59
CA PRO A 54 -7.03 -5.55 -2.14
C PRO A 54 -7.00 -5.48 -3.67
N ILE A 55 -5.88 -5.83 -4.32
CA ILE A 55 -5.83 -5.87 -5.79
C ILE A 55 -6.77 -6.93 -6.38
N THR A 56 -6.92 -8.09 -5.73
CA THR A 56 -7.85 -9.14 -6.16
C THR A 56 -9.30 -8.67 -6.06
N GLY A 57 -9.66 -8.02 -4.96
CA GLY A 57 -10.96 -7.40 -4.78
C GLY A 57 -11.25 -6.37 -5.87
N PHE A 58 -10.26 -5.53 -6.20
CA PHE A 58 -10.38 -4.56 -7.30
C PHE A 58 -10.62 -5.26 -8.64
N MET A 59 -9.85 -6.30 -8.97
CA MET A 59 -10.01 -7.06 -10.21
C MET A 59 -11.40 -7.72 -10.31
N VAL A 60 -11.92 -8.27 -9.20
CA VAL A 60 -13.29 -8.82 -9.16
C VAL A 60 -14.33 -7.76 -9.50
N ILE A 61 -14.24 -6.57 -8.91
CA ILE A 61 -15.18 -5.48 -9.23
C ILE A 61 -15.04 -5.04 -10.69
N ARG A 62 -13.81 -4.90 -11.17
CA ARG A 62 -13.50 -4.41 -12.51
C ARG A 62 -13.99 -5.35 -13.61
N TYR A 63 -13.69 -6.64 -13.48
CA TYR A 63 -13.86 -7.62 -14.56
C TYR A 63 -15.08 -8.52 -14.38
N LEU A 64 -15.43 -8.92 -13.15
CA LEU A 64 -16.57 -9.82 -12.93
C LEU A 64 -17.88 -9.06 -12.76
N LEU A 65 -17.86 -7.91 -12.08
CA LEU A 65 -19.05 -7.07 -11.92
C LEU A 65 -19.20 -6.01 -13.02
N ASN A 66 -18.36 -6.07 -14.07
CA ASN A 66 -18.33 -5.16 -15.21
C ASN A 66 -18.40 -3.68 -14.83
N ASN A 67 -17.80 -3.34 -13.70
CA ASN A 67 -17.93 -2.01 -13.18
C ASN A 67 -16.95 -1.07 -13.87
N LYS A 68 -17.52 -0.07 -14.55
CA LYS A 68 -16.80 1.07 -15.09
C LYS A 68 -16.82 2.28 -14.15
N VAL A 69 -17.09 2.10 -12.83
CA VAL A 69 -16.81 3.12 -11.80
C VAL A 69 -15.55 3.82 -12.24
N GLU A 70 -15.57 5.16 -12.24
CA GLU A 70 -14.51 6.03 -12.72
C GLU A 70 -13.22 5.79 -11.91
N THR A 71 -12.60 4.63 -12.11
CA THR A 71 -11.31 4.18 -11.61
C THR A 71 -10.19 4.97 -12.29
N GLY A 72 -10.53 6.08 -12.95
CA GLY A 72 -9.65 6.91 -13.76
C GLY A 72 -9.18 8.18 -13.05
N ILE A 73 -9.62 8.46 -11.81
CA ILE A 73 -9.06 9.58 -11.06
C ILE A 73 -7.62 9.27 -10.67
N ASN A 74 -7.37 8.10 -10.08
CA ASN A 74 -6.02 7.63 -9.78
C ASN A 74 -5.58 6.63 -10.85
N THR A 75 -4.42 6.87 -11.46
CA THR A 75 -3.82 6.00 -12.47
C THR A 75 -2.47 5.50 -11.97
N PHE A 76 -1.87 4.55 -12.70
CA PHE A 76 -0.57 4.00 -12.33
C PHE A 76 0.51 5.09 -12.22
N TRP A 77 0.58 6.00 -13.21
CA TRP A 77 1.58 7.07 -13.27
C TRP A 77 1.13 8.39 -12.64
N GLY A 78 -0.17 8.62 -12.54
CA GLY A 78 -0.74 9.92 -12.19
C GLY A 78 -0.42 11.00 -13.20
N THR A 79 -0.23 12.23 -12.72
CA THR A 79 -0.03 13.43 -13.56
C THR A 79 1.40 13.58 -14.08
N ASP A 80 2.39 13.00 -13.41
CA ASP A 80 3.81 13.10 -13.78
C ASP A 80 4.50 11.75 -13.62
N LYS A 81 4.77 11.09 -14.75
CA LYS A 81 5.43 9.78 -14.83
C LYS A 81 6.82 9.80 -14.22
N THR A 82 7.62 10.84 -14.52
CA THR A 82 9.01 10.93 -14.06
C THR A 82 9.05 11.00 -12.55
N ARG A 83 8.16 11.79 -11.94
CA ARG A 83 8.13 11.93 -10.49
C ARG A 83 7.61 10.70 -9.79
N SER A 84 6.59 10.06 -10.34
CA SER A 84 6.13 8.76 -9.84
C SER A 84 7.27 7.73 -9.86
N LEU A 85 8.07 7.71 -10.92
CA LEU A 85 9.24 6.82 -11.03
C LEU A 85 10.33 7.16 -10.01
N VAL A 86 10.69 8.45 -9.87
CA VAL A 86 11.67 8.89 -8.87
C VAL A 86 11.21 8.56 -7.46
N SER A 87 9.93 8.80 -7.16
CA SER A 87 9.35 8.53 -5.84
C SER A 87 9.43 7.06 -5.49
N ILE A 88 9.07 6.14 -6.41
CA ILE A 88 9.11 4.70 -6.10
C ILE A 88 10.54 4.15 -6.07
N ALA A 89 11.46 4.70 -6.86
CA ALA A 89 12.82 4.18 -6.98
C ALA A 89 13.72 4.48 -5.77
N VAL A 90 13.46 5.57 -5.03
CA VAL A 90 14.36 6.02 -3.96
C VAL A 90 14.62 4.96 -2.89
N ILE A 91 13.57 4.25 -2.43
CA ILE A 91 13.72 3.24 -1.38
C ILE A 91 14.53 2.03 -1.88
N PRO A 92 14.19 1.38 -3.01
CA PRO A 92 14.99 0.28 -3.53
C PRO A 92 16.45 0.64 -3.81
N VAL A 93 16.70 1.82 -4.38
CA VAL A 93 18.06 2.29 -4.65
C VAL A 93 18.84 2.47 -3.34
N MET A 94 18.27 3.16 -2.35
CA MET A 94 18.96 3.40 -1.08
C MET A 94 19.19 2.12 -0.28
N MET A 95 18.23 1.19 -0.27
CA MET A 95 18.36 -0.11 0.39
C MET A 95 19.42 -0.99 -0.28
N THR A 96 19.56 -0.90 -1.61
CA THR A 96 20.64 -1.57 -2.35
C THR A 96 22.00 -0.99 -1.99
N ILE A 97 22.13 0.35 -1.98
CA ILE A 97 23.39 1.04 -1.66
C ILE A 97 23.84 0.74 -0.22
N LEU A 98 22.95 0.90 0.77
CA LEU A 98 23.29 0.70 2.18
C LEU A 98 23.41 -0.79 2.56
N GLY A 99 22.77 -1.66 1.79
CA GLY A 99 22.71 -3.09 2.04
C GLY A 99 21.80 -3.46 3.22
N VAL A 100 21.24 -4.66 3.15
CA VAL A 100 20.41 -5.26 4.21
C VAL A 100 21.05 -6.55 4.67
N SER A 101 21.34 -6.62 5.97
CA SER A 101 21.88 -7.80 6.62
C SER A 101 20.90 -8.97 6.53
N ASN A 102 21.40 -10.18 6.31
CA ASN A 102 20.58 -11.38 6.19
C ASN A 102 21.28 -12.61 6.77
N SER A 103 20.49 -13.54 7.29
CA SER A 103 20.96 -14.81 7.86
C SER A 103 21.28 -15.88 6.82
N LYS A 104 21.13 -15.57 5.52
CA LYS A 104 21.25 -16.51 4.41
C LYS A 104 22.61 -16.45 3.71
N GLY A 105 23.54 -15.62 4.20
CA GLY A 105 24.87 -15.43 3.61
C GLY A 105 24.85 -14.77 2.23
N LEU A 106 23.73 -14.19 1.82
CA LEU A 106 23.63 -13.45 0.56
C LEU A 106 24.38 -12.12 0.67
N ASN A 107 24.91 -11.65 -0.45
CA ASN A 107 25.46 -10.30 -0.53
C ASN A 107 24.42 -9.27 -0.06
N ILE A 108 24.81 -8.39 0.87
CA ILE A 108 23.89 -7.47 1.55
C ILE A 108 23.23 -6.47 0.59
N HIS A 109 23.89 -6.08 -0.49
CA HIS A 109 23.37 -5.13 -1.48
C HIS A 109 22.34 -5.82 -2.38
N TYR A 110 22.66 -7.02 -2.84
CA TYR A 110 21.74 -7.87 -3.61
C TYR A 110 20.49 -8.21 -2.80
N TYR A 111 20.67 -8.59 -1.53
CA TYR A 111 19.54 -8.84 -0.64
C TYR A 111 18.72 -7.56 -0.42
N GLY A 112 19.36 -6.41 -0.21
CA GLY A 112 18.69 -5.11 -0.09
C GLY A 112 17.81 -4.78 -1.30
N LEU A 113 18.28 -5.06 -2.52
CA LEU A 113 17.51 -4.88 -3.76
C LEU A 113 16.27 -5.78 -3.80
N ILE A 114 16.44 -7.09 -3.59
CA ILE A 114 15.32 -8.04 -3.60
C ILE A 114 14.31 -7.65 -2.52
N TYR A 115 14.80 -7.48 -1.29
CA TYR A 115 14.00 -7.18 -0.11
C TYR A 115 13.12 -5.96 -0.33
N SER A 116 13.72 -4.83 -0.72
CA SER A 116 12.97 -3.59 -0.98
C SER A 116 12.01 -3.70 -2.17
N THR A 117 12.39 -4.39 -3.24
CA THR A 117 11.51 -4.61 -4.40
C THR A 117 10.30 -5.48 -4.04
N MET A 118 10.46 -6.44 -3.13
CA MET A 118 9.33 -7.25 -2.65
C MET A 118 8.33 -6.39 -1.85
N TYR A 119 8.84 -5.48 -1.01
CA TYR A 119 7.97 -4.50 -0.35
C TYR A 119 7.26 -3.58 -1.34
N VAL A 120 7.92 -3.17 -2.44
CA VAL A 120 7.28 -2.42 -3.55
C VAL A 120 6.07 -3.18 -4.07
N ILE A 121 6.23 -4.46 -4.40
CA ILE A 121 5.13 -5.28 -4.94
C ILE A 121 4.01 -5.42 -3.90
N TYR A 122 4.35 -5.69 -2.64
CA TYR A 122 3.37 -5.78 -1.55
C TYR A 122 2.55 -4.48 -1.43
N ALA A 123 3.22 -3.33 -1.36
CA ALA A 123 2.58 -2.04 -1.25
C ALA A 123 1.73 -1.72 -2.49
N MET A 124 2.18 -2.12 -3.69
CA MET A 124 1.39 -1.95 -4.91
C MET A 124 0.08 -2.74 -4.85
N PHE A 125 0.12 -3.99 -4.40
CA PHE A 125 -1.10 -4.81 -4.27
C PHE A 125 -2.13 -4.16 -3.34
N GLU A 126 -1.66 -3.57 -2.25
CA GLU A 126 -2.52 -2.81 -1.34
C GLU A 126 -3.08 -1.54 -2.00
N GLU A 127 -2.21 -0.67 -2.53
CA GLU A 127 -2.61 0.63 -3.05
C GLU A 127 -3.54 0.55 -4.26
N TYR A 128 -3.41 -0.47 -5.09
CA TYR A 128 -4.35 -0.69 -6.19
C TYR A 128 -5.78 -0.93 -5.71
N GLY A 129 -5.96 -1.67 -4.60
CA GLY A 129 -7.28 -1.86 -4.01
C GLY A 129 -7.73 -0.64 -3.22
N TRP A 130 -6.91 -0.15 -2.30
CA TRP A 130 -7.30 0.93 -1.38
C TRP A 130 -7.46 2.27 -2.09
N ARG A 131 -6.48 2.68 -2.90
CA ARG A 131 -6.45 4.00 -3.56
C ARG A 131 -6.96 3.93 -4.99
N GLY A 132 -6.75 2.81 -5.67
CA GLY A 132 -7.25 2.59 -7.03
C GLY A 132 -8.75 2.34 -7.09
N TYR A 133 -9.33 1.68 -6.08
CA TYR A 133 -10.75 1.39 -6.02
C TYR A 133 -11.48 2.05 -4.84
N LEU A 134 -11.16 1.66 -3.60
CA LEU A 134 -11.99 1.99 -2.43
C LEU A 134 -12.09 3.51 -2.21
N GLN A 135 -10.99 4.23 -2.30
CA GLN A 135 -10.97 5.69 -2.22
C GLN A 135 -11.88 6.33 -3.28
N ASN A 136 -11.81 5.86 -4.52
CA ASN A 136 -12.63 6.37 -5.62
C ASN A 136 -14.12 6.07 -5.41
N ALA A 137 -14.44 4.86 -4.94
CA ALA A 137 -15.82 4.48 -4.62
C ALA A 137 -16.43 5.31 -3.49
N LEU A 138 -15.60 5.85 -2.59
CA LEU A 138 -16.00 6.64 -1.42
C LEU A 138 -15.87 8.16 -1.63
N LEU A 139 -15.57 8.63 -2.85
CA LEU A 139 -15.49 10.07 -3.16
C LEU A 139 -16.74 10.88 -2.77
N PRO A 140 -17.97 10.35 -2.85
CA PRO A 140 -19.16 11.09 -2.42
C PRO A 140 -19.21 11.40 -0.91
N LEU A 141 -18.40 10.73 -0.08
CA LEU A 141 -18.31 11.03 1.34
C LEU A 141 -17.48 12.29 1.61
N PRO A 142 -17.78 13.03 2.69
CA PRO A 142 -16.86 14.01 3.24
C PRO A 142 -15.48 13.39 3.49
N GLU A 143 -14.43 14.17 3.29
CA GLU A 143 -13.05 13.69 3.37
C GLU A 143 -12.75 12.98 4.69
N LEU A 144 -13.14 13.56 5.83
CA LEU A 144 -12.92 12.94 7.14
C LEU A 144 -13.61 11.58 7.26
N ALA A 145 -14.85 11.45 6.78
CA ALA A 145 -15.57 10.18 6.77
C ALA A 145 -14.89 9.14 5.88
N ARG A 146 -14.37 9.56 4.71
CA ARG A 146 -13.59 8.70 3.82
C ARG A 146 -12.29 8.23 4.46
N ILE A 147 -11.55 9.12 5.11
CA ILE A 147 -10.30 8.78 5.83
C ILE A 147 -10.58 7.74 6.92
N LEU A 148 -11.55 8.01 7.80
CA LEU A 148 -11.87 7.14 8.92
C LEU A 148 -12.39 5.78 8.44
N LEU A 149 -13.27 5.76 7.44
CA LEU A 149 -13.81 4.51 6.91
C LEU A 149 -12.70 3.65 6.29
N ILE A 150 -11.81 4.24 5.48
CA ILE A 150 -10.68 3.50 4.90
C ILE A 150 -9.74 3.00 6.00
N ALA A 151 -9.43 3.81 7.02
CA ALA A 151 -8.59 3.39 8.12
C ALA A 151 -9.19 2.22 8.92
N VAL A 152 -10.50 2.23 9.19
CA VAL A 152 -11.20 1.12 9.87
C VAL A 152 -11.17 -0.14 9.03
N LEU A 153 -11.51 -0.06 7.74
CA LEU A 153 -11.48 -1.20 6.83
C LEU A 153 -10.06 -1.75 6.68
N TRP A 154 -9.06 -0.87 6.59
CA TRP A 154 -7.67 -1.27 6.48
C TRP A 154 -7.16 -1.91 7.78
N PHE A 155 -7.56 -1.40 8.96
CA PHE A 155 -7.24 -2.00 10.26
C PHE A 155 -7.83 -3.40 10.39
N VAL A 156 -9.11 -3.56 10.08
CA VAL A 156 -9.78 -4.86 10.17
C VAL A 156 -9.16 -5.85 9.18
N TRP A 157 -8.77 -5.40 7.97
CA TRP A 157 -8.08 -6.23 6.98
C TRP A 157 -6.73 -6.80 7.44
N HIS A 158 -6.02 -6.14 8.36
CA HIS A 158 -4.76 -6.67 8.87
C HIS A 158 -4.95 -7.94 9.72
N LEU A 159 -6.14 -8.15 10.29
CA LEU A 159 -6.50 -9.31 11.13
C LEU A 159 -5.62 -9.49 12.39
N ASN A 160 -4.82 -8.49 12.76
CA ASN A 160 -3.91 -8.55 13.90
C ASN A 160 -4.62 -8.77 15.25
N PHE A 161 -5.93 -8.52 15.33
CA PHE A 161 -6.74 -8.78 16.54
C PHE A 161 -7.18 -10.24 16.68
N ILE A 162 -6.99 -11.06 15.63
CA ILE A 162 -7.26 -12.51 15.67
C ILE A 162 -6.05 -13.25 16.23
N THR A 163 -4.84 -12.81 15.90
CA THR A 163 -3.62 -13.38 16.45
C THR A 163 -3.32 -12.76 17.82
N SER A 164 -2.86 -13.55 18.77
CA SER A 164 -2.73 -13.15 20.19
C SER A 164 -1.50 -12.27 20.47
N ASP A 165 -0.95 -11.62 19.46
CA ASP A 165 0.42 -11.09 19.46
C ASP A 165 0.50 -9.62 19.91
N MET A 166 -0.65 -8.96 20.08
CA MET A 166 -0.72 -7.53 20.40
C MET A 166 -1.57 -7.25 21.64
N ILE A 167 -1.07 -6.35 22.49
CA ILE A 167 -1.86 -5.77 23.59
C ILE A 167 -2.73 -4.61 23.08
N PHE A 168 -3.76 -4.23 23.85
CA PHE A 168 -4.71 -3.17 23.47
C PHE A 168 -4.05 -1.85 23.05
N SER A 169 -3.02 -1.40 23.77
CA SER A 169 -2.31 -0.16 23.43
C SER A 169 -1.60 -0.23 22.08
N GLN A 170 -1.08 -1.40 21.70
CA GLN A 170 -0.47 -1.61 20.39
C GLN A 170 -1.51 -1.58 19.27
N HIS A 171 -2.72 -2.12 19.50
CA HIS A 171 -3.82 -1.97 18.55
C HIS A 171 -4.22 -0.51 18.34
N LEU A 172 -4.27 0.28 19.42
CA LEU A 172 -4.59 1.70 19.34
C LEU A 172 -3.54 2.47 18.55
N TRP A 173 -2.25 2.23 18.81
CA TRP A 173 -1.16 2.83 18.03
C TRP A 173 -1.22 2.42 16.57
N HIS A 174 -1.43 1.13 16.28
CA HIS A 174 -1.57 0.65 14.91
C HIS A 174 -2.74 1.33 14.19
N PHE A 175 -3.91 1.43 14.81
CA PHE A 175 -5.05 2.13 14.24
C PHE A 175 -4.74 3.62 13.99
N ALA A 176 -4.10 4.31 14.93
CA ALA A 176 -3.68 5.70 14.76
C ALA A 176 -2.71 5.86 13.57
N PHE A 177 -1.75 4.95 13.40
CA PHE A 177 -0.87 4.91 12.22
C PHE A 177 -1.66 4.72 10.92
N LEU A 178 -2.69 3.86 10.90
CA LEU A 178 -3.52 3.65 9.72
C LEU A 178 -4.42 4.85 9.41
N VAL A 179 -4.88 5.60 10.41
CA VAL A 179 -5.59 6.89 10.21
C VAL A 179 -4.65 7.91 9.56
N LEU A 180 -3.44 8.08 10.11
CA LEU A 180 -2.43 8.98 9.55
C LEU A 180 -2.01 8.56 8.13
N GLY A 181 -1.78 7.27 7.91
CA GLY A 181 -1.46 6.71 6.61
C GLY A 181 -2.61 6.89 5.61
N SER A 182 -3.85 6.69 6.03
CA SER A 182 -5.04 6.92 5.19
C SER A 182 -5.14 8.38 4.77
N TRP A 183 -5.04 9.32 5.70
CA TRP A 183 -5.01 10.74 5.42
C TRP A 183 -3.88 11.13 4.46
N GLY A 184 -2.64 10.73 4.78
CA GLY A 184 -1.45 11.10 3.98
C GLY A 184 -1.54 10.56 2.56
N LEU A 185 -1.88 9.29 2.39
CA LEU A 185 -1.99 8.65 1.07
C LEU A 185 -3.19 9.15 0.26
N ILE A 186 -4.31 9.50 0.90
CA ILE A 186 -5.42 10.20 0.23
C ILE A 186 -4.94 11.55 -0.30
N LYS A 187 -4.27 12.36 0.51
CA LYS A 187 -3.71 13.64 0.02
C LYS A 187 -2.74 13.42 -1.12
N ILE A 188 -1.96 12.34 -1.07
CA ILE A 188 -1.01 12.00 -2.13
C ILE A 188 -1.67 11.72 -3.45
N THR A 189 -2.69 10.89 -3.42
CA THR A 189 -3.42 10.52 -4.62
C THR A 189 -4.32 11.65 -5.11
N GLU A 190 -4.91 12.46 -4.24
CA GLU A 190 -5.68 13.65 -4.63
C GLU A 190 -4.82 14.68 -5.38
N LYS A 191 -3.55 14.86 -4.99
CA LYS A 191 -2.66 15.81 -5.65
C LYS A 191 -1.97 15.24 -6.89
N THR A 192 -1.46 14.01 -6.80
CA THR A 192 -0.60 13.44 -7.84
C THR A 192 -1.35 12.53 -8.80
N HIS A 193 -2.54 12.05 -8.41
CA HIS A 193 -3.30 11.01 -9.09
C HIS A 193 -2.51 9.71 -9.33
N SER A 194 -1.39 9.52 -8.62
CA SER A 194 -0.43 8.44 -8.87
C SER A 194 -0.52 7.36 -7.80
N LEU A 195 -0.88 6.16 -8.24
CA LEU A 195 -0.80 4.96 -7.40
C LEU A 195 0.66 4.60 -7.11
N LEU A 196 1.60 4.86 -8.02
CA LEU A 196 3.02 4.63 -7.77
C LEU A 196 3.58 5.58 -6.70
N PHE A 197 3.15 6.84 -6.69
CA PHE A 197 3.58 7.77 -5.64
C PHE A 197 2.98 7.35 -4.29
N ALA A 198 1.69 6.98 -4.24
CA ALA A 198 1.08 6.44 -3.04
C ALA A 198 1.82 5.18 -2.54
N THR A 199 2.15 4.26 -3.45
CA THR A 199 2.95 3.07 -3.15
C THR A 199 4.29 3.45 -2.54
N ALA A 200 4.98 4.43 -3.12
CA ALA A 200 6.26 4.89 -2.62
C ALA A 200 6.15 5.35 -1.16
N VAL A 201 5.16 6.18 -0.84
CA VAL A 201 4.97 6.63 0.54
C VAL A 201 4.52 5.50 1.46
N HIS A 202 3.67 4.59 0.98
CA HIS A 202 3.28 3.41 1.74
C HIS A 202 4.51 2.62 2.20
N LEU A 203 5.51 2.42 1.33
CA LEU A 203 6.73 1.70 1.69
C LEU A 203 7.44 2.23 2.93
N SER A 204 7.37 3.54 3.19
CA SER A 204 7.94 4.09 4.42
C SER A 204 7.29 3.50 5.68
N PHE A 205 5.97 3.30 5.68
CA PHE A 205 5.26 2.66 6.80
C PHE A 205 5.67 1.20 6.97
N ASN A 206 5.88 0.48 5.87
CA ASN A 206 6.37 -0.90 5.90
C ASN A 206 7.80 -0.99 6.47
N LEU A 207 8.67 -0.03 6.13
CA LEU A 207 10.02 0.02 6.68
C LEU A 207 10.07 0.46 8.15
N LEU A 208 9.11 1.27 8.61
CA LEU A 208 8.97 1.64 10.01
C LEU A 208 8.57 0.45 10.88
N THR A 209 7.72 -0.44 10.36
CA THR A 209 7.18 -1.60 11.09
C THR A 209 7.96 -2.89 10.84
N ASP A 210 8.88 -2.91 9.89
CA ASP A 210 9.79 -4.05 9.69
C ASP A 210 10.66 -4.28 10.94
N VAL A 211 10.96 -5.53 11.22
CA VAL A 211 11.79 -5.97 12.36
C VAL A 211 13.12 -6.60 11.91
N ASN A 212 13.31 -6.83 10.60
CA ASN A 212 14.44 -7.60 10.09
C ASN A 212 15.63 -6.73 9.64
N GLY A 213 15.40 -5.49 9.24
CA GLY A 213 16.45 -4.53 8.88
C GLY A 213 17.09 -3.78 10.06
N GLU A 214 18.32 -3.32 9.88
CA GLU A 214 18.98 -2.42 10.84
C GLU A 214 18.21 -1.10 10.94
N PHE A 215 17.68 -0.80 12.14
CA PHE A 215 16.82 0.36 12.37
C PHE A 215 17.43 1.67 11.86
N GLN A 216 18.71 1.92 12.14
CA GLN A 216 19.41 3.13 11.71
C GLN A 216 19.42 3.28 10.17
N LYS A 217 19.73 2.21 9.43
CA LYS A 217 19.74 2.24 7.95
C LYS A 217 18.35 2.52 7.41
N ARG A 218 17.31 1.89 7.97
CA ARG A 218 15.92 2.13 7.55
C ARG A 218 15.50 3.58 7.79
N MET A 219 15.88 4.15 8.93
CA MET A 219 15.58 5.56 9.21
C MET A 219 16.28 6.52 8.26
N ILE A 220 17.54 6.25 7.88
CA ILE A 220 18.25 7.03 6.84
C ILE A 220 17.51 6.95 5.50
N VAL A 221 17.11 5.74 5.09
CA VAL A 221 16.36 5.51 3.84
C VAL A 221 15.05 6.31 3.85
N ILE A 222 14.28 6.23 4.93
CA ILE A 222 13.01 6.95 5.07
C ILE A 222 13.24 8.47 5.04
N ALA A 223 14.26 8.97 5.75
CA ALA A 223 14.56 10.41 5.78
C ALA A 223 14.90 10.94 4.38
N VAL A 224 15.75 10.22 3.63
CA VAL A 224 16.08 10.58 2.24
C VAL A 224 14.85 10.50 1.34
N ALA A 225 14.03 9.45 1.49
CA ALA A 225 12.80 9.29 0.72
C ALA A 225 11.82 10.44 0.95
N VAL A 226 11.60 10.86 2.20
CA VAL A 226 10.74 11.99 2.55
C VAL A 226 11.23 13.30 1.91
N ILE A 227 12.54 13.56 1.92
CA ILE A 227 13.11 14.75 1.26
C ILE A 227 12.85 14.71 -0.25
N VAL A 228 13.13 13.58 -0.91
CA VAL A 228 12.89 13.39 -2.35
C VAL A 228 11.41 13.57 -2.69
N TRP A 229 10.52 12.97 -1.90
CA TRP A 229 9.08 13.08 -2.12
C TRP A 229 8.57 14.50 -1.90
N PHE A 230 9.07 15.23 -0.90
CA PHE A 230 8.70 16.63 -0.69
C PHE A 230 9.10 17.50 -1.90
N MET A 231 10.28 17.27 -2.46
CA MET A 231 10.72 17.94 -3.70
C MET A 231 9.88 17.53 -4.92
N ALA A 232 9.55 16.25 -5.07
CA ALA A 232 8.72 15.76 -6.17
C ALA A 232 7.28 16.29 -6.06
N TRP A 233 6.75 16.36 -4.84
CA TRP A 233 5.41 16.83 -4.49
C TRP A 233 5.20 18.32 -4.73
N SER A 234 6.13 19.14 -4.26
CA SER A 234 6.01 20.61 -4.29
C SER A 234 5.85 21.14 -5.71
N LYS A 235 6.52 20.52 -6.67
CA LYS A 235 6.51 20.96 -8.07
C LYS A 235 5.29 20.47 -8.87
N THR A 236 4.39 19.66 -8.28
CA THR A 236 3.34 18.94 -9.06
C THR A 236 2.23 19.92 -9.38
N GLY A 237 2.04 20.20 -10.67
CA GLY A 237 1.03 21.15 -11.13
C GLY A 237 -0.37 20.68 -10.73
N LYS A 238 -1.23 21.63 -10.36
CA LYS A 238 -2.67 21.34 -10.23
C LYS A 238 -3.18 20.93 -11.61
N ARG A 239 -3.90 19.82 -11.71
CA ARG A 239 -4.66 19.50 -12.92
C ARG A 239 -5.68 20.64 -13.12
N LYS A 240 -5.79 21.16 -14.34
CA LYS A 240 -6.98 21.96 -14.71
C LYS A 240 -8.19 21.05 -14.53
N GLU A 241 -9.14 21.46 -13.71
CA GLU A 241 -10.44 20.78 -13.65
C GLU A 241 -10.96 20.64 -15.09
N PRO A 242 -11.59 19.51 -15.45
CA PRO A 242 -12.18 19.38 -16.76
C PRO A 242 -13.19 20.52 -16.93
N GLU A 243 -12.95 21.38 -17.92
CA GLU A 243 -13.90 22.42 -18.31
C GLU A 243 -15.21 21.73 -18.73
N GLY A 244 -16.23 21.84 -17.87
CA GLY A 244 -17.59 21.38 -18.15
C GLY A 244 -17.88 19.91 -17.81
N VAL A 245 -18.41 19.68 -16.59
CA VAL A 245 -19.29 18.54 -16.24
C VAL A 245 -20.42 19.00 -15.31
#